data_AF-A0AAX6MAL1-F1
#
_entry.id   AF-A0AAX6MAL1-F1
#
_cell.length_a   1.000
_cell.length_b   1.000
_cell.length_c   1.000
_cell.angle_alpha   90.00
_cell.angle_beta   90.00
_cell.angle_gamma   90.00
#
_symmetry.space_group_name_H-M   'P 1'
#
loop_
_entity.id
_entity.type
_entity.pdbx_description
1 polymer ?
#
loop_
_entity_poly.entity_id
_entity_poly.type
_entity_poly.pdbx_seq_one_letter_code
_entity_poly.pdbx_strand_id
1 'polypeptide(L)'
;MDKQLVVLITGAGRGLGNTLAQIYLSRPNHTVVGSIRDEKAPGVSELKASPKGSGSQLLLVKIESSEPGDAKRAVEEIRAAGIEHIDIVIANAAISPPIVSLETVNLDEVVDAFKVNAVGAIALVPSLPSVTRKFR
;
A
#
# COMPACT_ATOMS: atom_id res chain seq x y z
N MET A 1 -2.00 18.70 -20.09
CA MET A 1 -2.25 18.39 -18.67
C MET A 1 -0.98 17.81 -18.11
N ASP A 2 -0.53 18.29 -16.94
CA ASP A 2 0.64 17.72 -16.28
C ASP A 2 0.40 16.24 -15.99
N LYS A 3 1.43 15.42 -16.18
CA LYS A 3 1.32 13.98 -15.97
C LYS A 3 1.01 13.70 -14.49
N GLN A 4 -0.09 13.00 -14.23
CA GLN A 4 -0.47 12.55 -12.90
C GLN A 4 0.38 11.34 -12.48
N LEU A 5 1.07 11.44 -11.34
CA LEU A 5 1.87 10.34 -10.79
C LEU A 5 1.00 9.50 -9.86
N VAL A 6 0.87 8.21 -10.16
CA VAL A 6 0.09 7.28 -9.33
C VAL A 6 1.02 6.44 -8.46
N VAL A 7 0.86 6.55 -7.14
CA VAL A 7 1.71 5.88 -6.15
C VAL A 7 0.86 4.97 -5.28
N LEU A 8 1.09 3.65 -5.36
CA LEU A 8 0.52 2.66 -4.45
C LEU A 8 1.45 2.46 -3.25
N ILE A 9 0.94 2.65 -2.04
CA ILE A 9 1.67 2.47 -0.78
C ILE A 9 0.91 1.50 0.10
N THR A 10 1.50 0.34 0.37
CA THR A 10 0.87 -0.62 1.29
C THR A 10 1.12 -0.25 2.75
N GLY A 11 0.13 -0.44 3.63
CA GLY A 11 0.29 -0.15 5.05
C GLY A 11 0.28 1.35 5.35
N ALA A 12 -0.54 2.12 4.64
CA ALA A 12 -0.67 3.57 4.79
C ALA A 12 -1.46 3.99 6.05
N GLY A 13 -1.98 3.05 6.84
CA GLY A 13 -2.82 3.34 8.00
C GLY A 13 -2.06 3.89 9.22
N ARG A 14 -0.73 3.75 9.29
CA ARG A 14 0.11 4.28 10.39
C ARG A 14 1.60 4.34 10.01
N GLY A 15 2.39 4.99 10.86
CA GLY A 15 3.87 4.96 10.78
C GLY A 15 4.41 5.45 9.43
N LEU A 16 5.49 4.82 8.96
CA LEU A 16 6.21 5.26 7.75
C LEU A 16 5.31 5.26 6.49
N GLY A 17 4.46 4.24 6.31
CA GLY A 17 3.55 4.19 5.18
C GLY A 17 2.56 5.35 5.17
N ASN A 18 2.07 5.74 6.35
CA ASN A 18 1.18 6.89 6.50
C ASN A 18 1.91 8.20 6.18
N THR A 19 3.08 8.42 6.77
CA THR A 19 3.89 9.61 6.51
C THR A 19 4.27 9.72 5.03
N LEU A 20 4.66 8.62 4.38
CA LEU A 20 4.93 8.61 2.94
C LEU A 20 3.68 8.99 2.13
N ALA A 21 2.52 8.44 2.48
CA ALA A 21 1.26 8.79 1.84
C ALA A 21 0.93 10.28 1.97
N GLN A 22 1.08 10.86 3.16
CA GLN A 22 0.90 12.30 3.38
C GLN A 22 1.88 13.14 2.54
N ILE A 23 3.16 12.75 2.52
CA ILE A 23 4.20 13.45 1.77
C ILE A 23 3.90 13.44 0.27
N TYR A 24 3.56 12.29 -0.32
CA TYR A 24 3.18 12.24 -1.74
C TYR A 24 1.88 13.00 -2.01
N LEU A 25 0.91 12.95 -1.11
CA LEU A 25 -0.39 13.61 -1.26
C LEU A 25 -0.27 15.15 -1.24
N SER A 26 0.67 15.69 -0.47
CA SER A 26 0.95 17.12 -0.39
C SER A 26 1.58 17.71 -1.66
N ARG A 27 2.17 16.88 -2.53
CA ARG A 27 2.75 17.32 -3.81
C ARG A 27 1.65 17.48 -4.85
N PRO A 28 1.78 18.41 -5.82
CA PRO A 28 0.77 18.58 -6.88
C PRO A 28 0.76 17.40 -7.86
N ASN A 29 -0.38 17.14 -8.50
CA ASN A 29 -0.57 16.12 -9.55
C ASN A 29 -0.21 14.69 -9.13
N HIS A 30 -0.56 14.29 -7.90
CA HIS A 30 -0.35 12.94 -7.38
C HIS A 30 -1.67 12.23 -7.05
N THR A 31 -1.80 10.98 -7.47
CA THR A 31 -2.78 10.05 -6.89
C THR A 31 -2.07 9.11 -5.95
N VAL A 32 -2.39 9.23 -4.68
CA VAL A 32 -1.92 8.29 -3.66
C VAL A 32 -2.98 7.24 -3.47
N VAL A 33 -2.62 5.99 -3.75
CA VAL A 33 -3.41 4.82 -3.37
C VAL A 33 -2.79 4.24 -2.10
N GLY A 34 -3.45 4.45 -0.96
CA GLY A 34 -3.01 3.93 0.33
C GLY A 34 -3.74 2.66 0.71
N SER A 35 -3.02 1.55 0.94
CA SER A 35 -3.65 0.34 1.47
C SER A 35 -3.78 0.40 2.98
N ILE A 36 -4.93 -0.03 3.50
CA ILE A 36 -5.24 -0.09 4.92
C ILE A 36 -5.92 -1.41 5.28
N ARG A 37 -5.80 -1.84 6.53
CA ARG A 37 -6.48 -3.05 7.05
C ARG A 37 -7.76 -2.73 7.80
N ASP A 38 -7.72 -1.66 8.58
CA ASP A 38 -8.81 -1.17 9.40
C ASP A 38 -9.06 0.31 9.11
N GLU A 39 -10.26 0.62 8.62
CA GLU A 39 -10.69 1.98 8.30
C GLU A 39 -10.86 2.86 9.55
N LYS A 40 -11.02 2.25 10.72
CA LYS A 40 -11.20 2.94 11.99
C LYS A 40 -9.89 3.29 12.69
N ALA A 41 -8.75 2.82 12.16
CA ALA A 41 -7.46 3.12 12.75
C ALA A 41 -7.19 4.64 12.72
N PRO A 42 -6.69 5.25 13.82
CA PRO A 42 -6.53 6.71 13.92
C PRO A 42 -5.76 7.36 12.77
N GLY A 43 -4.68 6.71 12.31
CA GLY A 43 -3.88 7.23 11.19
C GLY A 43 -4.63 7.26 9.85
N VAL A 44 -5.71 6.50 9.69
CA VAL A 44 -6.58 6.58 8.49
C VAL A 44 -7.35 7.90 8.49
N SER A 45 -7.90 8.29 9.64
CA SER A 45 -8.59 9.58 9.79
C SER A 45 -7.63 10.75 9.56
N GLU A 46 -6.41 10.66 10.09
CA GLU A 46 -5.34 11.64 9.85
C GLU A 46 -4.98 11.76 8.36
N LEU A 47 -4.79 10.62 7.68
CA LEU A 47 -4.45 10.59 6.26
C LEU A 47 -5.59 11.16 5.39
N LYS A 48 -6.85 10.86 5.72
CA LYS A 48 -8.02 11.44 5.05
C LYS A 48 -8.10 12.96 5.21
N ALA A 49 -7.69 13.49 6.37
CA ALA A 49 -7.68 14.92 6.68
C ALA A 49 -6.42 15.66 6.18
N SER A 50 -5.44 14.94 5.64
CA SER A 50 -4.16 15.53 5.23
C SER A 50 -4.31 16.51 4.05
N PRO A 51 -3.56 17.64 4.05
CA PRO A 51 -3.56 18.57 2.93
C PRO A 51 -3.18 17.90 1.62
N LYS A 52 -3.89 18.26 0.56
CA LYS A 52 -3.65 17.75 -0.80
C LYS A 52 -3.04 18.84 -1.65
N GLY A 53 -1.98 18.51 -2.38
CA GLY A 53 -1.45 19.39 -3.42
C GLY A 53 -2.50 19.62 -4.51
N SER A 54 -2.31 20.68 -5.30
CA SER A 54 -3.21 20.96 -6.43
C SER A 54 -3.26 19.77 -7.40
N GLY A 55 -4.47 19.35 -7.79
CA GLY A 55 -4.67 18.20 -8.67
C GLY A 55 -4.37 16.84 -8.02
N SER A 56 -4.14 16.79 -6.71
CA SER A 56 -3.84 15.54 -6.00
C SER A 56 -5.05 14.95 -5.29
N GLN A 57 -5.07 13.62 -5.23
CA GLN A 57 -6.17 12.86 -4.64
C GLN A 57 -5.67 11.62 -3.90
N LEU A 58 -6.50 11.16 -2.96
CA LEU A 58 -6.26 9.99 -2.13
C LEU A 58 -7.35 8.97 -2.44
N LEU A 59 -6.94 7.75 -2.74
CA LEU A 59 -7.80 6.56 -2.75
C LEU A 59 -7.30 5.61 -1.66
N LEU A 60 -8.23 5.11 -0.83
CA LEU A 60 -7.92 4.09 0.16
C LEU A 60 -8.52 2.77 -0.31
N VAL A 61 -7.73 1.71 -0.25
CA VAL A 61 -8.14 0.34 -0.61
C VAL A 61 -7.79 -0.61 0.51
N LYS A 62 -8.53 -1.72 0.60
CA LYS A 62 -8.23 -2.75 1.59
C LYS A 62 -7.19 -3.72 1.05
N ILE A 63 -6.10 -3.91 1.80
CA ILE A 63 -5.17 -5.03 1.57
C ILE A 63 -4.73 -5.60 2.92
N GLU A 64 -5.15 -6.82 3.22
CA GLU A 64 -4.43 -7.68 4.16
C GLU A 64 -3.32 -8.41 3.40
N SER A 65 -2.06 -8.18 3.79
CA SER A 65 -0.90 -8.69 3.05
C SER A 65 -0.67 -10.19 3.27
N SER A 66 -1.28 -10.79 4.29
CA SER A 66 -1.31 -12.24 4.45
C SER A 66 -2.31 -12.94 3.54
N GLU A 67 -3.21 -12.20 2.87
CA GLU A 67 -4.26 -12.74 2.00
C GLU A 67 -3.90 -12.53 0.51
N PRO A 68 -3.45 -13.58 -0.21
CA PRO A 68 -2.96 -13.42 -1.59
C PRO A 68 -3.98 -12.81 -2.57
N GLY A 69 -5.28 -12.97 -2.30
CA GLY A 69 -6.36 -12.45 -3.14
C GLY A 69 -6.63 -10.95 -2.98
N ASP A 70 -6.20 -10.34 -1.88
CA ASP A 70 -6.49 -8.93 -1.57
C ASP A 70 -5.82 -7.98 -2.57
N ALA A 71 -4.57 -8.24 -2.93
CA ALA A 71 -3.84 -7.40 -3.87
C ALA A 71 -4.56 -7.30 -5.23
N LYS A 72 -5.11 -8.42 -5.72
CA LYS A 72 -5.87 -8.44 -6.97
C LYS A 72 -7.19 -7.67 -6.85
N ARG A 73 -7.93 -7.85 -5.76
CA ARG A 73 -9.18 -7.12 -5.49
C ARG A 73 -8.94 -5.61 -5.38
N ALA A 74 -7.88 -5.21 -4.68
CA ALA A 74 -7.50 -3.81 -4.59
C ALA A 74 -7.17 -3.21 -5.97
N VAL A 75 -6.51 -3.96 -6.86
CA VAL A 75 -6.27 -3.50 -8.24
C VAL A 75 -7.58 -3.33 -9.02
N GLU A 76 -8.57 -4.20 -8.82
CA GLU A 76 -9.89 -4.06 -9.42
C GLU A 76 -10.62 -2.81 -8.89
N GLU A 77 -10.55 -2.53 -7.59
CA GLU A 77 -11.07 -1.31 -6.97
C GLU A 77 -10.40 -0.04 -7.51
N ILE A 78 -9.07 -0.06 -7.65
CA ILE A 78 -8.28 1.04 -8.24
C ILE A 78 -8.75 1.34 -9.66
N ARG A 79 -8.95 0.29 -10.47
CA ARG A 79 -9.47 0.44 -11.84
C ARG A 79 -10.89 0.97 -11.88
N ALA A 80 -11.76 0.47 -11.01
CA ALA A 80 -13.14 0.92 -10.90
C ALA A 80 -13.23 2.41 -10.49
N ALA A 81 -12.22 2.91 -9.76
CA ALA A 81 -12.07 4.33 -9.42
C ALA A 81 -11.50 5.20 -10.58
N GLY A 82 -11.30 4.62 -11.77
CA GLY A 82 -10.80 5.33 -12.95
C GLY A 82 -9.28 5.50 -13.03
N ILE A 83 -8.51 4.79 -12.19
CA ILE A 83 -7.05 4.82 -12.23
C ILE A 83 -6.57 3.69 -13.15
N GLU A 84 -6.02 4.07 -14.31
CA GLU A 84 -5.66 3.12 -15.37
C GLU A 84 -4.26 2.54 -15.22
N HIS A 85 -3.38 3.23 -14.49
CA HIS A 85 -1.97 2.87 -14.30
C HIS A 85 -1.48 3.12 -12.88
N ILE A 86 -0.38 2.47 -12.51
CA ILE A 86 0.36 2.72 -11.27
C ILE A 86 1.83 2.94 -11.66
N ASP A 87 2.38 4.12 -11.34
CA ASP A 87 3.78 4.46 -11.69
C ASP A 87 4.77 3.94 -10.64
N ILE A 88 4.38 3.96 -9.36
CA ILE A 88 5.25 3.60 -8.23
C ILE A 88 4.50 2.67 -7.29
N VAL A 89 5.18 1.61 -6.85
CA VAL A 89 4.69 0.69 -5.80
C VAL A 89 5.68 0.71 -4.65
N ILE A 90 5.19 1.05 -3.46
CA ILE A 90 5.94 1.02 -2.20
C ILE A 90 5.35 -0.09 -1.33
N ALA A 91 5.96 -1.28 -1.40
CA ALA A 91 5.62 -2.44 -0.59
C ALA A 91 6.12 -2.26 0.87
N ASN A 92 5.47 -1.35 1.60
CA ASN A 92 5.83 -0.96 2.96
C ASN A 92 5.13 -1.79 4.06
N ALA A 93 4.02 -2.48 3.77
CA ALA A 93 3.27 -3.19 4.80
C ALA A 93 4.14 -4.30 5.41
N ALA A 94 4.23 -4.30 6.74
CA ALA A 94 5.02 -5.28 7.47
C ALA A 94 4.47 -5.51 8.87
N ILE A 95 4.77 -6.69 9.41
CA ILE A 95 4.69 -7.00 10.84
C ILE A 95 6.08 -7.40 11.34
N SER A 96 6.35 -7.12 12.62
CA SER A 96 7.55 -7.63 13.29
C SER A 96 7.12 -8.74 14.24
N PRO A 97 7.69 -9.94 14.13
CA PRO A 97 7.54 -10.93 15.19
C PRO A 97 8.26 -10.43 16.47
N PRO A 98 7.94 -10.99 17.64
CA PRO A 98 8.63 -10.69 18.89
C PRO A 98 10.14 -10.94 18.79
N ILE A 99 10.92 -10.11 19.47
CA ILE A 99 12.38 -10.29 19.58
C ILE A 99 12.64 -11.25 20.74
N VAL A 100 12.84 -12.53 20.42
CA VAL A 100 13.08 -13.62 21.37
C VAL A 100 14.25 -14.51 20.93
N SER A 101 14.74 -15.38 21.82
CA SER A 101 15.75 -16.38 21.47
C SER A 101 15.22 -17.34 20.39
N LEU A 102 16.10 -17.77 19.48
CA LEU A 102 15.75 -18.79 18.47
C LEU A 102 15.37 -20.14 19.09
N GLU A 103 15.80 -20.42 20.31
CA GLU A 103 15.43 -21.63 21.04
C GLU A 103 13.96 -21.62 21.51
N THR A 104 13.36 -20.43 21.63
CA THR A 104 12.00 -20.24 22.17
C THR A 104 11.06 -19.54 21.19
N VAL A 105 11.51 -19.32 19.95
CA VAL A 105 10.72 -18.58 18.96
C VAL A 105 9.49 -19.39 18.56
N ASN A 106 8.34 -18.72 18.46
CA ASN A 106 7.16 -19.32 17.87
C ASN A 106 7.30 -19.30 16.35
N LEU A 107 7.41 -20.49 15.74
CA LEU A 107 7.55 -20.61 14.28
C LEU A 107 6.34 -20.09 13.51
N ASP A 108 5.13 -20.13 14.10
CA ASP A 108 3.94 -19.58 13.44
C ASP A 108 4.04 -18.06 13.28
N GLU A 109 4.56 -17.35 14.27
CA GLU A 109 4.78 -15.90 14.20
C GLU A 109 5.84 -15.53 13.16
N VAL A 110 6.87 -16.37 13.00
CA VAL A 110 7.89 -16.22 11.95
C VAL A 110 7.24 -16.43 10.59
N VAL A 111 6.47 -17.52 10.41
CA VAL A 111 5.77 -17.82 9.17
C VAL A 111 4.81 -16.70 8.80
N ASP A 112 4.08 -16.14 9.75
CA ASP A 112 3.18 -15.01 9.50
C ASP A 112 3.93 -13.74 9.08
N ALA A 113 5.09 -13.47 9.67
CA ALA A 113 5.96 -12.38 9.22
C ALA A 113 6.46 -12.62 7.77
N PHE A 114 6.81 -13.84 7.40
CA PHE A 114 7.17 -14.18 6.02
C PHE A 114 5.98 -14.02 5.06
N LYS A 115 4.77 -14.43 5.45
CA LYS A 115 3.56 -14.25 4.64
C LYS A 115 3.31 -12.76 4.38
N VAL A 116 3.36 -11.91 5.39
CA VAL A 116 3.09 -10.47 5.25
C VAL A 116 4.24 -9.76 4.53
N ASN A 117 5.47 -9.91 5.03
CA ASN A 117 6.58 -9.03 4.65
C ASN A 117 7.25 -9.46 3.33
N ALA A 118 7.25 -10.76 3.02
CA ALA A 118 7.89 -11.29 1.82
C ALA A 118 6.86 -11.70 0.78
N VAL A 119 5.96 -12.63 1.12
CA VAL A 119 4.98 -13.16 0.15
C VAL A 119 3.98 -12.06 -0.25
N GLY A 120 3.47 -11.29 0.70
CA GLY A 120 2.55 -10.18 0.45
C GLY A 120 3.15 -9.10 -0.46
N ALA A 121 4.42 -8.73 -0.23
CA ALA A 121 5.14 -7.80 -1.10
C ALA A 121 5.30 -8.35 -2.52
N ILE A 122 5.65 -9.64 -2.67
CA ILE A 122 5.77 -10.31 -3.97
C ILE A 122 4.41 -10.40 -4.66
N ALA A 123 3.33 -10.67 -3.92
CA ALA A 123 1.98 -10.83 -4.45
C ALA A 123 1.41 -9.57 -5.13
N LEU A 124 1.94 -8.38 -4.81
CA LEU A 124 1.63 -7.14 -5.52
C LEU A 124 2.05 -7.20 -7.00
N VAL A 125 3.21 -7.79 -7.31
CA VAL A 125 3.75 -7.78 -8.68
C VAL A 125 2.86 -8.49 -9.70
N PRO A 126 2.41 -9.75 -9.49
CA PRO A 126 1.55 -10.44 -10.45
C PRO A 126 0.09 -9.95 -10.44
N SER A 127 -0.34 -9.24 -9.39
CA SER A 127 -1.69 -8.66 -9.32
C SER A 127 -1.79 -7.31 -10.02
N LEU A 128 -0.67 -6.61 -10.13
CA LEU A 128 -0.58 -5.44 -10.99
C LEU A 128 -0.69 -5.91 -12.45
N PRO A 129 -1.50 -5.25 -13.28
CA PRO A 129 -1.45 -5.47 -14.71
C PRO A 129 -0.01 -5.19 -15.20
N SER A 130 0.35 -5.60 -16.42
CA SER A 130 1.71 -5.54 -17.03
C SER A 130 2.39 -4.15 -17.09
N VAL A 131 1.89 -3.17 -16.34
CA VAL A 131 2.18 -1.73 -16.20
C VAL A 131 3.50 -1.43 -15.47
N THR A 132 4.33 -2.41 -15.11
CA THR A 132 5.75 -2.14 -14.76
C THR A 132 6.65 -2.00 -15.99
N ARG A 133 6.14 -2.19 -17.21
CA ARG A 133 6.86 -1.89 -18.45
C ARG A 133 6.15 -0.77 -19.20
N LYS A 134 6.76 0.42 -19.21
CA LYS A 134 6.59 1.38 -20.31
C LYS A 134 6.74 0.59 -21.62
N PHE A 135 5.71 0.57 -22.46
CA PHE A 135 5.90 0.25 -23.87
C PHE A 135 6.93 1.25 -24.39
N ARG A 136 8.09 0.73 -24.79
CA ARG A 136 9.11 1.49 -25.50
C ARG A 136 8.59 1.85 -26.88
#